data_AF-A0A951T703-F1
#
_entry.id   AF-A0A951T703-F1
#
_cell.length_a   1.000
_cell.length_b   1.000
_cell.length_c   1.000
_cell.angle_alpha   90.00
_cell.angle_beta   90.00
_cell.angle_gamma   90.00
#
_symmetry.space_group_name_H-M   'P 1'
#
loop_
_entity.id
_entity.type
_entity.pdbx_description
1 polymer ?
#
loop_
_entity_poly.entity_id
_entity_poly.type
_entity_poly.pdbx_seq_one_letter_code
_entity_poly.pdbx_strand_id
1 'polypeptide(L)'
;MRYTNVKHKVWVHALLLGVIGCAVTLACPLGAMAEELLVDPAINLEEYPVTVDQRDVGPYCLRIRQRSEPEPDNNEPIIWQRVLEIRKEIETGAKLVYLQKEQSASFPKEITEPFDMNEDGVSNVVLETYTGGAHCCYEYVLLELGDPVTVVARLDFSDFRIDESSLDYREGTLHVKYPDMAFYWWWSWATGGRRPYYVDAVLLADGLHMDTDKIKREEPDIMGWVGGIKQVWSDKDFCSDVTLSSTEMKTPVPLFETMQEFCYNGHGELAWKLLDRVWPRGRLDLQVDVYKGKRDWTLPERYWPPDAPGKEEYLTLFRKELRTSPFWGDICALNKWELDVWKEAEK
;
A
#
# COMPACT_ATOMS: atom_id res chain seq x y z
N MET A 1 11.09 15.75 -20.90
CA MET A 1 11.15 17.17 -20.47
C MET A 1 12.14 17.24 -19.32
N ARG A 2 13.14 18.13 -19.37
CA ARG A 2 14.10 18.28 -18.27
C ARG A 2 13.47 19.16 -17.19
N TYR A 3 13.23 18.62 -16.01
CA TYR A 3 12.79 19.40 -14.86
C TYR A 3 14.00 20.16 -14.30
N THR A 4 14.03 21.46 -14.50
CA THR A 4 14.91 22.37 -13.75
C THR A 4 14.21 22.74 -12.46
N ASN A 5 14.67 22.19 -11.33
CA ASN A 5 14.12 22.47 -10.01
C ASN A 5 14.74 23.77 -9.46
N VAL A 6 13.99 24.87 -9.49
CA VAL A 6 14.36 26.13 -8.82
C VAL A 6 13.69 26.14 -7.45
N LYS A 7 14.48 25.97 -6.39
CA LYS A 7 14.02 25.99 -4.99
C LYS A 7 13.61 27.41 -4.57
N HIS A 8 12.32 27.64 -4.32
CA HIS A 8 11.84 28.70 -3.44
C HIS A 8 10.80 28.16 -2.47
N LYS A 9 11.16 28.04 -1.18
CA LYS A 9 10.21 27.85 -0.08
C LYS A 9 9.47 29.18 0.12
N VAL A 10 8.18 29.23 -0.24
CA VAL A 10 7.28 30.34 0.11
C VAL A 10 6.33 29.85 1.19
N TRP A 11 6.43 30.43 2.38
CA TRP A 11 5.48 30.25 3.47
C TRP A 11 4.27 31.16 3.25
N VAL A 12 3.11 30.59 2.97
CA VAL A 12 1.84 31.34 2.92
C VAL A 12 1.08 31.10 4.21
N HIS A 13 0.91 32.16 5.02
CA HIS A 13 -0.03 32.18 6.14
C HIS A 13 -1.45 32.36 5.60
N ALA A 14 -2.32 31.37 5.80
CA ALA A 14 -3.74 31.49 5.49
C ALA A 14 -4.56 31.75 6.76
N LEU A 15 -5.32 32.84 6.73
CA LEU A 15 -6.25 33.28 7.78
C LEU A 15 -7.51 32.40 7.79
N LEU A 16 -7.93 31.97 8.98
CA LEU A 16 -9.16 31.24 9.27
C LEU A 16 -10.40 32.14 9.20
N LEU A 17 -11.42 31.74 8.43
CA LEU A 17 -12.83 32.05 8.69
C LEU A 17 -13.68 30.81 8.35
N GLY A 18 -14.34 30.27 9.37
CA GLY A 18 -15.13 29.04 9.27
C GLY A 18 -16.61 29.27 8.93
N VAL A 19 -17.25 28.22 8.42
CA VAL A 19 -18.68 27.92 8.63
C VAL A 19 -18.82 26.39 8.72
N ILE A 20 -19.58 25.95 9.72
CA ILE A 20 -19.82 24.57 10.17
C ILE A 20 -20.93 23.91 9.33
N GLY A 21 -20.77 22.63 8.99
CA GLY A 21 -21.83 21.75 8.49
C GLY A 21 -21.43 20.27 8.54
N CYS A 22 -22.05 19.51 9.45
CA CYS A 22 -21.87 18.07 9.66
C CYS A 22 -22.17 17.20 8.42
N ALA A 23 -21.33 16.20 8.14
CA ALA A 23 -21.61 14.77 8.30
C ALA A 23 -20.61 13.86 7.52
N VAL A 24 -20.16 12.79 8.20
CA VAL A 24 -19.48 11.56 7.71
C VAL A 24 -17.99 11.65 7.32
N THR A 25 -17.14 11.22 8.26
CA THR A 25 -15.73 10.78 8.19
C THR A 25 -15.54 9.54 7.30
N LEU A 26 -14.45 9.29 6.55
CA LEU A 26 -13.12 9.90 6.38
C LEU A 26 -12.53 9.45 5.02
N ALA A 27 -12.48 10.35 4.04
CA ALA A 27 -11.32 10.42 3.17
C ALA A 27 -10.43 11.48 3.82
N CYS A 28 -9.28 11.08 4.36
CA CYS A 28 -8.34 12.05 4.90
C CYS A 28 -7.73 12.80 3.70
N PRO A 29 -7.97 14.11 3.49
CA PRO A 29 -6.86 14.92 3.04
C PRO A 29 -5.78 14.79 4.11
N LEU A 30 -4.50 14.88 3.76
CA LEU A 30 -3.42 15.14 4.71
C LEU A 30 -3.77 16.43 5.48
N GLY A 31 -4.64 16.31 6.47
CA GLY A 31 -4.89 17.29 7.50
C GLY A 31 -3.57 17.44 8.22
N ALA A 32 -3.23 18.68 8.55
CA ALA A 32 -2.06 19.06 9.33
C ALA A 32 -1.62 17.88 10.22
N MET A 33 -0.55 17.19 9.79
CA MET A 33 0.06 16.12 10.57
C MET A 33 0.15 16.67 11.97
N ALA A 34 -0.55 16.04 12.92
CA ALA A 34 -0.37 16.37 14.33
C ALA A 34 1.14 16.38 14.54
N GLU A 35 1.68 17.50 15.02
CA GLU A 35 3.11 17.71 15.16
C GLU A 35 3.63 16.54 16.01
N GLU A 36 4.20 15.52 15.35
CA GLU A 36 4.60 14.28 16.00
C GLU A 36 5.68 14.70 16.99
N LEU A 37 5.37 14.60 18.28
CA LEU A 37 6.27 15.05 19.32
C LEU A 37 7.55 14.25 19.19
N LEU A 38 8.62 14.86 18.68
CA LEU A 38 9.86 14.13 18.41
C LEU A 38 10.38 13.40 19.65
N VAL A 39 10.08 13.92 20.83
CA VAL A 39 10.29 13.25 22.12
C VAL A 39 8.93 13.10 22.79
N ASP A 40 8.40 11.88 22.85
CA ASP A 40 7.18 11.58 23.58
C ASP A 40 7.42 11.68 25.10
N PRO A 41 6.81 12.66 25.80
CA PRO A 41 7.02 12.86 27.22
C PRO A 41 6.43 11.75 28.09
N ALA A 42 5.57 10.87 27.54
CA ALA A 42 5.02 9.73 28.26
C ALA A 42 6.01 8.55 28.36
N ILE A 43 7.15 8.60 27.65
CA ILE A 43 8.14 7.54 27.66
C ILE A 43 9.18 7.79 28.75
N ASN A 44 9.22 6.90 29.75
CA ASN A 44 10.33 6.82 30.70
C ASN A 44 11.34 5.77 30.23
N LEU A 45 12.54 6.22 29.81
CA LEU A 45 13.61 5.34 29.32
C LEU A 45 14.09 4.31 30.34
N GLU A 46 13.94 4.57 31.64
CA GLU A 46 14.30 3.61 32.71
C GLU A 46 13.42 2.36 32.67
N GLU A 47 12.21 2.47 32.13
CA GLU A 47 11.29 1.34 31.96
C GLU A 47 11.68 0.46 30.75
N TYR A 48 12.63 0.89 29.92
CA TYR A 48 13.17 0.15 28.77
C TYR A 48 14.67 -0.14 29.00
N PRO A 49 15.02 -1.08 29.90
CA PRO A 49 16.40 -1.24 30.37
C PRO A 49 17.32 -1.92 29.37
N VAL A 50 16.78 -2.69 28.42
CA VAL A 50 17.57 -3.50 27.48
C VAL A 50 17.77 -2.72 26.19
N THR A 51 19.02 -2.51 25.77
CA THR A 51 19.32 -2.07 24.40
C THR A 51 19.47 -3.32 23.53
N VAL A 52 18.62 -3.47 22.53
CA VAL A 52 18.61 -4.65 21.64
C VAL A 52 19.35 -4.40 20.33
N ASP A 53 19.49 -3.13 19.93
CA ASP A 53 20.29 -2.70 18.80
C ASP A 53 20.80 -1.28 19.05
N GLN A 54 21.99 -0.98 18.56
CA GLN A 54 22.60 0.35 18.59
C GLN A 54 23.38 0.59 17.30
N ARG A 55 23.19 1.76 16.70
CA ARG A 55 23.95 2.24 15.55
C ARG A 55 24.44 3.65 15.79
N ASP A 56 25.66 3.93 15.35
CA ASP A 56 26.24 5.26 15.38
C ASP A 56 26.32 5.80 13.95
N VAL A 57 25.72 6.96 13.71
CA VAL A 57 25.60 7.60 12.39
C VAL A 57 26.06 9.05 12.52
N GLY A 58 27.30 9.33 12.14
CA GLY A 58 27.90 10.65 12.35
C GLY A 58 27.85 11.06 13.83
N PRO A 59 27.31 12.23 14.18
CA PRO A 59 27.17 12.65 15.58
C PRO A 59 25.95 12.03 16.28
N TYR A 60 25.21 11.11 15.65
CA TYR A 60 23.99 10.53 16.21
C TYR A 60 24.24 9.12 16.73
N CYS A 61 23.76 8.84 17.95
CA CYS A 61 23.69 7.50 18.53
C CYS A 61 22.22 7.08 18.57
N LEU A 62 21.87 6.06 17.79
CA LEU A 62 20.53 5.52 17.67
C LEU A 62 20.45 4.20 18.44
N ARG A 63 19.45 4.04 19.31
CA ARG A 63 19.25 2.84 20.12
C ARG A 63 17.82 2.37 20.04
N ILE A 64 17.65 1.07 19.87
CA ILE A 64 16.38 0.40 20.07
C ILE A 64 16.40 -0.19 21.47
N ARG A 65 15.54 0.34 22.34
CA ARG A 65 15.41 -0.13 23.71
C ARG A 65 14.14 -0.95 23.86
N GLN A 66 14.19 -1.97 24.71
CA GLN A 66 13.13 -2.96 24.85
C GLN A 66 12.76 -3.16 26.32
N ARG A 67 11.47 -3.41 26.54
CA ARG A 67 10.94 -4.02 27.76
C ARG A 67 10.03 -5.18 27.43
N SER A 68 9.98 -6.17 28.33
CA SER A 68 8.94 -7.20 28.34
C SER A 68 7.78 -6.73 29.21
N GLU A 69 6.56 -6.82 28.71
CA GLU A 69 5.38 -6.80 29.57
C GLU A 69 4.86 -8.24 29.74
N PRO A 70 4.66 -8.72 30.98
CA PRO A 70 3.89 -9.93 31.20
C PRO A 70 2.42 -9.63 30.89
N GLU A 71 1.79 -10.42 30.02
CA GLU A 71 0.34 -10.30 29.84
C GLU A 71 -0.40 -10.77 31.11
N PRO A 72 -1.53 -10.14 31.47
CA PRO A 72 -2.21 -10.39 32.74
C PRO A 72 -2.86 -11.77 32.88
N ASP A 73 -3.03 -12.53 31.78
CA ASP A 73 -3.70 -13.83 31.79
C ASP A 73 -2.89 -14.91 31.06
N ASN A 74 -2.81 -16.08 31.70
CA ASN A 74 -1.91 -17.20 31.40
C ASN A 74 -1.96 -17.71 29.94
N ASN A 75 -0.77 -17.99 29.39
CA ASN A 75 -0.43 -18.71 28.13
C ASN A 75 -0.24 -17.92 26.82
N GLU A 76 -0.24 -16.59 26.83
CA GLU A 76 0.08 -15.79 25.63
C GLU A 76 1.59 -15.42 25.54
N PRO A 77 2.14 -15.19 24.33
CA PRO A 77 3.55 -14.82 24.14
C PRO A 77 3.88 -13.46 24.79
N ILE A 78 5.09 -13.33 25.34
CA ILE A 78 5.62 -12.06 25.87
C ILE A 78 5.49 -10.97 24.81
N ILE A 79 4.74 -9.90 25.12
CA ILE A 79 4.69 -8.71 24.27
C ILE A 79 5.95 -7.89 24.55
N TRP A 80 6.73 -7.69 23.49
CA TRP A 80 7.91 -6.83 23.52
C TRP A 80 7.50 -5.43 23.09
N GLN A 81 7.65 -4.46 23.98
CA GLN A 81 7.55 -3.06 23.61
C GLN A 81 8.94 -2.51 23.33
N ARG A 82 9.05 -1.75 22.23
CA ARG A 82 10.30 -1.12 21.83
C ARG A 82 10.13 0.39 21.68
N VAL A 83 11.20 1.11 21.97
CA VAL A 83 11.32 2.55 21.74
C VAL A 83 12.57 2.82 20.94
N LEU A 84 12.48 3.75 19.99
CA LEU A 84 13.63 4.30 19.29
C LEU A 84 14.10 5.55 20.04
N GLU A 85 15.31 5.47 20.60
CA GLU A 85 16.02 6.58 21.23
C GLU A 85 17.09 7.10 20.24
N ILE A 86 17.06 8.39 19.90
CA ILE A 86 18.14 9.03 19.13
C ILE A 86 18.72 10.17 19.95
N ARG A 87 20.04 10.11 20.15
CA ARG A 87 20.83 11.17 20.78
C ARG A 87 21.79 11.77 19.79
N LYS A 88 21.99 13.08 19.86
CA LYS A 88 22.99 13.82 19.11
C LYS A 88 24.12 14.26 20.03
N GLU A 89 25.36 13.97 19.68
CA GLU A 89 26.54 14.52 20.31
C GLU A 89 26.64 16.03 20.06
N ILE A 90 26.85 16.77 21.14
CA ILE A 90 27.05 18.21 21.17
C ILE A 90 28.27 18.50 22.07
N GLU A 91 28.81 19.72 22.02
CA GLU A 91 30.02 20.10 22.77
C GLU A 91 29.94 19.80 24.28
N THR A 92 28.74 19.90 24.86
CA THR A 92 28.49 19.72 26.29
C THR A 92 28.01 18.30 26.67
N GLY A 93 28.00 17.34 25.74
CA GLY A 93 27.54 15.96 25.99
C GLY A 93 26.62 15.44 24.90
N ALA A 94 25.55 14.73 25.27
CA ALA A 94 24.58 14.18 24.31
C ALA A 94 23.18 14.71 24.61
N LYS A 95 22.50 15.24 23.58
CA LYS A 95 21.12 15.73 23.63
C LYS A 95 20.17 14.66 23.08
N LEU A 96 19.09 14.35 23.78
CA LEU A 96 18.00 13.53 23.25
C LEU A 96 17.24 14.34 22.20
N VAL A 97 17.15 13.82 20.97
CA VAL A 97 16.53 14.52 19.82
C VAL A 97 15.36 13.77 19.21
N TYR A 98 15.23 12.46 19.50
CA TYR A 98 14.07 11.66 19.14
C TYR A 98 13.82 10.58 20.20
N LEU A 99 12.56 10.38 20.57
CA LEU A 99 12.10 9.31 21.44
C LEU A 99 10.65 8.96 21.10
N GLN A 100 10.45 7.80 20.48
CA GLN A 100 9.12 7.31 20.08
C GLN A 100 8.96 5.83 20.41
N LYS A 101 7.71 5.43 20.69
CA LYS A 101 7.33 4.01 20.74
C LYS A 101 7.13 3.53 19.31
N GLU A 102 7.78 2.42 18.98
CA GLU A 102 7.69 1.84 17.65
C GLU A 102 7.47 0.33 17.83
N GLN A 103 6.39 -0.18 17.25
CA GLN A 103 5.99 -1.56 17.49
C GLN A 103 7.02 -2.52 16.91
N SER A 104 7.58 -3.38 17.76
CA SER A 104 8.62 -4.36 17.41
C SER A 104 9.79 -3.79 16.57
N ALA A 105 10.13 -2.51 16.73
CA ALA A 105 11.16 -1.84 15.94
C ALA A 105 12.48 -2.61 15.83
N SER A 106 13.06 -2.61 14.64
CA SER A 106 14.40 -3.11 14.36
C SER A 106 15.03 -2.27 13.28
N PHE A 107 16.37 -2.22 13.22
CA PHE A 107 16.99 -1.74 12.01
C PHE A 107 17.03 -2.90 11.00
N PRO A 108 16.51 -2.72 9.79
CA PRO A 108 16.56 -3.76 8.76
C PRO A 108 18.02 -4.21 8.57
N LYS A 109 18.23 -5.52 8.50
CA LYS A 109 19.56 -6.12 8.28
C LYS A 109 20.06 -5.87 6.87
N GLU A 110 19.10 -5.73 5.97
CA GLU A 110 19.24 -5.50 4.55
C GLU A 110 19.63 -4.04 4.23
N ILE A 111 19.36 -3.10 5.15
CA ILE A 111 19.72 -1.68 4.99
C ILE A 111 20.55 -1.27 6.20
N THR A 112 21.86 -1.44 6.08
CA THR A 112 22.80 -1.19 7.17
C THR A 112 23.34 0.23 7.17
N GLU A 113 23.53 0.82 5.99
CA GLU A 113 24.23 2.08 5.83
C GLU A 113 23.28 3.28 5.85
N PRO A 114 23.63 4.37 6.55
CA PRO A 114 22.96 5.65 6.39
C PRO A 114 23.21 6.21 4.98
N PHE A 115 22.27 7.01 4.48
CA PHE A 115 22.38 7.68 3.18
C PHE A 115 21.89 9.12 3.28
N ASP A 116 22.36 10.02 2.43
CA ASP A 116 21.94 11.43 2.43
C ASP A 116 21.01 11.67 1.24
N MET A 117 19.70 11.76 1.52
CA MET A 117 18.64 11.77 0.51
C MET A 117 18.57 13.06 -0.32
N ASN A 118 19.08 14.17 0.21
CA ASN A 118 18.92 15.49 -0.40
C ASN A 118 20.27 16.17 -0.72
N GLU A 119 21.38 15.44 -0.49
CA GLU A 119 22.78 15.87 -0.66
C GLU A 119 23.13 17.13 0.16
N ASP A 120 22.48 17.33 1.30
CA ASP A 120 22.72 18.48 2.19
C ASP A 120 23.71 18.19 3.34
N GLY A 121 24.22 16.97 3.41
CA GLY A 121 25.12 16.47 4.45
C GLY A 121 24.41 15.88 5.67
N VAL A 122 23.07 15.81 5.68
CA VAL A 122 22.28 15.19 6.75
C VAL A 122 21.95 13.74 6.39
N SER A 123 22.36 12.81 7.24
CA SER A 123 22.08 11.39 7.02
C SER A 123 20.62 11.03 7.30
N ASN A 124 20.07 10.16 6.47
CA ASN A 124 18.82 9.45 6.65
C ASN A 124 19.08 8.01 7.10
N VAL A 125 18.11 7.45 7.82
CA VAL A 125 18.09 6.05 8.25
C VAL A 125 16.71 5.45 8.06
N VAL A 126 16.66 4.12 7.85
CA VAL A 126 15.42 3.35 7.76
C VAL A 126 15.23 2.55 9.04
N LEU A 127 14.04 2.62 9.61
CA LEU A 127 13.58 1.78 10.70
C LEU A 127 12.53 0.81 10.16
N GLU A 128 12.66 -0.47 10.47
CA GLU A 128 11.62 -1.48 10.23
C GLU A 128 10.79 -1.62 11.50
N THR A 129 9.48 -1.46 11.39
CA THR A 129 8.51 -1.70 12.47
C THR A 129 7.60 -2.85 12.07
N TYR A 130 7.08 -3.55 13.08
CA TYR A 130 6.37 -4.80 12.88
C TYR A 130 5.21 -4.92 13.88
N THR A 131 3.99 -4.99 13.35
CA THR A 131 2.78 -4.92 14.19
C THR A 131 2.43 -6.25 14.88
N GLY A 132 3.09 -7.36 14.55
CA GLY A 132 2.87 -8.61 15.29
C GLY A 132 1.53 -9.32 15.06
N GLY A 133 0.68 -8.85 14.14
CA GLY A 133 -0.58 -9.51 13.82
C GLY A 133 -0.40 -10.85 13.10
N ALA A 134 -1.50 -11.60 12.92
CA ALA A 134 -1.51 -12.90 12.24
C ALA A 134 -0.95 -12.87 10.80
N HIS A 135 -0.92 -11.68 10.19
CA HIS A 135 -0.42 -11.40 8.85
C HIS A 135 0.90 -10.62 8.84
N CYS A 136 1.48 -10.36 10.01
CA CYS A 136 2.85 -9.88 10.11
C CYS A 136 3.11 -8.55 9.39
N CYS A 137 2.28 -7.52 9.60
CA CYS A 137 2.39 -6.26 8.85
C CYS A 137 3.69 -5.51 9.19
N TYR A 138 4.48 -5.23 8.16
CA TYR A 138 5.71 -4.44 8.17
C TYR A 138 5.42 -3.01 7.77
N GLU A 139 5.99 -2.08 8.52
CA GLU A 139 6.06 -0.67 8.15
C GLU A 139 7.52 -0.23 8.19
N TYR A 140 7.89 0.69 7.30
CA TYR A 140 9.22 1.27 7.24
C TYR A 140 9.16 2.77 7.48
N VAL A 141 9.87 3.23 8.50
CA VAL A 141 9.96 4.65 8.85
C VAL A 141 11.27 5.19 8.33
N LEU A 142 11.20 6.17 7.43
CA LEU A 142 12.36 6.91 6.96
C LEU A 142 12.56 8.14 7.82
N LEU A 143 13.72 8.23 8.47
CA LEU A 143 14.10 9.34 9.35
C LEU A 143 15.24 10.14 8.73
N GLU A 144 15.17 11.46 8.76
CA GLU A 144 16.28 12.38 8.49
C GLU A 144 16.88 12.81 9.83
N LEU A 145 18.17 12.54 10.03
CA LEU A 145 18.90 12.82 11.27
C LEU A 145 19.34 14.29 11.35
N GLY A 146 18.38 15.20 11.26
CA GLY A 146 18.59 16.64 11.47
C GLY A 146 18.66 17.02 12.96
N ASP A 147 18.60 18.32 13.24
CA ASP A 147 18.24 18.86 14.57
C ASP A 147 17.22 19.97 14.35
N PRO A 148 15.91 19.64 14.36
CA PRO A 148 15.32 18.36 14.82
C PRO A 148 15.50 17.16 13.86
N VAL A 149 15.40 15.94 14.41
CA VAL A 149 15.16 14.72 13.61
C VAL A 149 13.77 14.84 12.96
N THR A 150 13.63 14.41 11.72
CA THR A 150 12.37 14.51 10.98
C THR A 150 11.94 13.13 10.47
N VAL A 151 10.67 12.77 10.66
CA VAL A 151 10.05 11.63 9.95
C VAL A 151 9.75 12.07 8.53
N VAL A 152 10.47 11.53 7.56
CA VAL A 152 10.31 11.86 6.15
C VAL A 152 9.11 11.11 5.57
N ALA A 153 8.98 9.82 5.89
CA ALA A 153 7.90 8.98 5.41
C ALA A 153 7.68 7.77 6.32
N ARG A 154 6.44 7.28 6.34
CA ARG A 154 6.07 5.94 6.82
C ARG A 154 5.52 5.17 5.64
N LEU A 155 6.11 4.02 5.34
CA LEU A 155 5.76 3.18 4.21
C LEU A 155 5.17 1.87 4.75
N ASP A 156 3.88 1.66 4.54
CA ASP A 156 3.19 0.42 4.89
C ASP A 156 3.48 -0.64 3.81
N PHE A 157 4.19 -1.71 4.15
CA PHE A 157 4.43 -2.83 3.26
C PHE A 157 3.56 -4.04 3.59
N SER A 158 2.70 -3.92 4.62
CA SER A 158 1.76 -4.94 5.05
C SER A 158 2.50 -6.29 5.19
N ASP A 159 2.02 -7.38 4.63
CA ASP A 159 2.61 -8.72 4.83
C ASP A 159 4.00 -8.92 4.18
N PHE A 160 4.59 -7.89 3.56
CA PHE A 160 5.84 -7.98 2.82
C PHE A 160 6.99 -7.30 3.55
N ARG A 161 8.09 -8.05 3.72
CA ARG A 161 9.36 -7.49 4.18
C ARG A 161 10.17 -7.02 2.97
N ILE A 162 10.81 -5.87 3.05
CA ILE A 162 11.72 -5.40 2.00
C ILE A 162 13.04 -6.17 2.03
N ASP A 163 13.66 -6.27 0.86
CA ASP A 163 15.05 -6.70 0.71
C ASP A 163 15.95 -5.51 0.30
N GLU A 164 17.27 -5.72 0.25
CA GLU A 164 18.24 -4.67 -0.12
C GLU A 164 17.96 -4.06 -1.50
N SER A 165 17.30 -4.80 -2.39
CA SER A 165 16.99 -4.36 -3.75
C SER A 165 15.70 -3.54 -3.85
N SER A 166 14.94 -3.47 -2.75
CA SER A 166 13.65 -2.80 -2.70
C SER A 166 13.77 -1.30 -2.41
N LEU A 167 14.91 -0.84 -1.91
CA LEU A 167 15.23 0.57 -1.73
C LEU A 167 16.52 0.91 -2.47
N ASP A 168 16.45 1.88 -3.37
CA ASP A 168 17.60 2.35 -4.15
C ASP A 168 17.64 3.88 -4.08
N TYR A 169 18.67 4.43 -3.47
CA TYR A 169 18.88 5.87 -3.45
C TYR A 169 19.79 6.27 -4.60
N ARG A 170 19.24 7.05 -5.54
CA ARG A 170 19.97 7.55 -6.71
C ARG A 170 19.40 8.88 -7.17
N GLU A 171 20.26 9.71 -7.75
CA GLU A 171 19.88 10.99 -8.36
C GLU A 171 19.07 11.93 -7.42
N GLY A 172 19.33 11.89 -6.12
CA GLY A 172 18.63 12.73 -5.15
C GLY A 172 17.21 12.28 -4.82
N THR A 173 16.84 11.03 -5.10
CA THR A 173 15.51 10.48 -4.85
C THR A 173 15.59 9.04 -4.36
N LEU A 174 14.78 8.70 -3.35
CA LEU A 174 14.64 7.32 -2.89
C LEU A 174 13.66 6.59 -3.81
N HIS A 175 14.16 5.62 -4.58
CA HIS A 175 13.34 4.70 -5.34
C HIS A 175 12.97 3.50 -4.47
N VAL A 176 11.72 3.07 -4.61
CA VAL A 176 11.13 2.02 -3.79
C VAL A 176 10.44 1.02 -4.70
N LYS A 177 10.75 -0.27 -4.56
CA LYS A 177 9.95 -1.34 -5.17
C LYS A 177 8.81 -1.70 -4.22
N TYR A 178 7.67 -1.06 -4.40
CA TYR A 178 6.57 -1.07 -3.46
C TYR A 178 5.52 -2.13 -3.82
N PRO A 179 5.12 -3.03 -2.90
CA PRO A 179 4.03 -3.97 -3.12
C PRO A 179 2.69 -3.26 -2.94
N ASP A 180 2.02 -2.90 -4.04
CA ASP A 180 0.66 -2.36 -3.95
C ASP A 180 -0.33 -3.44 -3.54
N MET A 181 -0.92 -3.23 -2.36
CA MET A 181 -1.81 -4.17 -1.68
C MET A 181 -3.28 -4.00 -2.05
N ALA A 182 -3.64 -3.07 -2.95
CA ALA A 182 -5.05 -2.80 -3.29
C ALA A 182 -5.82 -4.08 -3.61
N PHE A 183 -5.23 -4.98 -4.40
CA PHE A 183 -5.86 -6.26 -4.75
C PHE A 183 -5.34 -7.47 -3.96
N TYR A 184 -4.49 -7.24 -2.95
CA TYR A 184 -4.04 -8.29 -2.05
C TYR A 184 -5.26 -8.77 -1.24
N TRP A 185 -5.63 -10.03 -1.41
CA TRP A 185 -6.88 -10.66 -0.93
C TRP A 185 -8.15 -10.44 -1.75
N TRP A 186 -8.08 -9.78 -2.91
CA TRP A 186 -9.28 -9.62 -3.73
C TRP A 186 -9.84 -10.98 -4.17
N TRP A 187 -11.02 -11.32 -3.63
CA TRP A 187 -11.77 -12.56 -3.85
C TRP A 187 -11.06 -13.89 -3.54
N SER A 188 -10.08 -13.90 -2.64
CA SER A 188 -9.57 -15.14 -2.03
C SER A 188 -8.97 -14.83 -0.68
N TRP A 189 -9.45 -15.46 0.40
CA TRP A 189 -9.10 -15.12 1.79
C TRP A 189 -8.09 -16.09 2.44
N ALA A 190 -7.69 -17.17 1.76
CA ALA A 190 -6.74 -18.13 2.32
C ALA A 190 -5.92 -18.81 1.22
N THR A 191 -4.58 -18.73 1.32
CA THR A 191 -3.57 -19.52 0.58
C THR A 191 -3.46 -19.37 -0.94
N GLY A 192 -4.38 -18.66 -1.61
CA GLY A 192 -4.33 -18.32 -3.04
C GLY A 192 -4.35 -16.81 -3.31
N GLY A 193 -4.16 -15.99 -2.27
CA GLY A 193 -4.13 -14.53 -2.36
C GLY A 193 -3.21 -14.08 -3.47
N ARG A 194 -3.72 -13.24 -4.37
CA ARG A 194 -2.92 -12.61 -5.42
C ARG A 194 -1.71 -11.94 -4.80
N ARG A 195 -0.55 -12.14 -5.43
CA ARG A 195 0.63 -11.35 -5.10
C ARG A 195 0.29 -9.87 -5.31
N PRO A 196 0.82 -8.97 -4.47
CA PRO A 196 0.68 -7.54 -4.68
C PRO A 196 1.24 -7.17 -6.05
N TYR A 197 0.74 -6.08 -6.59
CA TYR A 197 1.30 -5.53 -7.81
C TYR A 197 2.51 -4.68 -7.42
N TYR A 198 3.71 -5.10 -7.85
CA TYR A 198 4.90 -4.34 -7.53
C TYR A 198 5.00 -3.10 -8.42
N VAL A 199 5.05 -1.95 -7.77
CA VAL A 199 5.19 -0.64 -8.38
C VAL A 199 6.62 -0.16 -8.14
N ASP A 200 7.33 0.17 -9.21
CA ASP A 200 8.49 1.06 -9.10
C ASP A 200 7.98 2.44 -8.68
N ALA A 201 8.34 2.88 -7.48
CA ALA A 201 7.91 4.13 -6.88
C ALA A 201 9.11 5.03 -6.55
N VAL A 202 8.85 6.31 -6.37
CA VAL A 202 9.77 7.35 -5.94
C VAL A 202 9.18 8.09 -4.76
N LEU A 203 9.96 8.31 -3.71
CA LEU A 203 9.57 9.17 -2.61
C LEU A 203 9.92 10.62 -2.92
N LEU A 204 8.89 11.45 -3.10
CA LEU A 204 9.00 12.89 -3.31
C LEU A 204 8.58 13.63 -2.04
N ALA A 205 8.74 14.96 -2.06
CA ALA A 205 8.43 15.80 -0.90
C ALA A 205 6.94 15.80 -0.50
N ASP A 206 6.05 15.51 -1.44
CA ASP A 206 4.60 15.41 -1.27
C ASP A 206 4.09 13.99 -1.02
N GLY A 207 4.95 12.97 -1.12
CA GLY A 207 4.60 11.60 -0.80
C GLY A 207 5.27 10.56 -1.72
N LEU A 208 4.76 9.34 -1.65
CA LEU A 208 5.18 8.24 -2.48
C LEU A 208 4.43 8.29 -3.82
N HIS A 209 5.15 8.28 -4.94
CA HIS A 209 4.59 8.35 -6.29
C HIS A 209 5.10 7.23 -7.18
N MET A 210 4.35 6.86 -8.21
CA MET A 210 4.81 5.93 -9.25
C MET A 210 5.99 6.52 -10.04
N ASP A 211 7.02 5.72 -10.29
CA ASP A 211 8.12 6.02 -11.21
C ASP A 211 7.66 5.83 -12.66
N THR A 212 6.89 6.81 -13.15
CA THR A 212 6.23 6.72 -14.46
C THR A 212 7.18 6.75 -15.66
N ASP A 213 8.46 7.10 -15.45
CA ASP A 213 9.46 7.15 -16.52
C ASP A 213 9.91 5.75 -16.96
N LYS A 214 9.78 4.74 -16.08
CA LYS A 214 10.06 3.34 -16.39
C LYS A 214 8.92 2.59 -17.08
N ILE A 215 7.72 3.18 -17.07
CA ILE A 215 6.52 2.53 -17.63
C ILE A 215 6.64 2.47 -19.16
N LYS A 216 6.51 1.28 -19.72
CA LYS A 216 6.43 1.08 -21.16
C LYS A 216 5.15 1.73 -21.69
N ARG A 217 5.30 2.62 -22.68
CA ARG A 217 4.17 3.37 -23.26
C ARG A 217 3.64 2.78 -24.58
N GLU A 218 4.25 1.69 -25.05
CA GLU A 218 3.79 1.00 -26.25
C GLU A 218 2.42 0.38 -25.97
N GLU A 219 1.43 0.75 -26.79
CA GLU A 219 0.08 0.26 -26.63
C GLU A 219 0.04 -1.26 -26.87
N PRO A 220 -0.37 -2.07 -25.87
CA PRO A 220 -0.37 -3.52 -25.99
C PRO A 220 -1.49 -3.98 -26.94
N ASP A 221 -1.22 -5.01 -27.76
CA ASP A 221 -2.25 -5.67 -28.55
C ASP A 221 -3.11 -6.59 -27.68
N ILE A 222 -4.31 -6.12 -27.33
CA ILE A 222 -5.26 -6.88 -26.53
C ILE A 222 -5.68 -8.19 -27.19
N MET A 223 -5.59 -8.32 -28.52
CA MET A 223 -6.04 -9.52 -29.24
C MET A 223 -5.18 -10.75 -28.93
N GLY A 224 -3.92 -10.55 -28.53
CA GLY A 224 -3.04 -11.63 -28.06
C GLY A 224 -3.57 -12.34 -26.80
N TRP A 225 -4.36 -11.64 -25.98
CA TRP A 225 -4.87 -12.14 -24.70
C TRP A 225 -6.28 -12.71 -24.79
N VAL A 226 -7.11 -12.20 -25.71
CA VAL A 226 -8.54 -12.54 -25.83
C VAL A 226 -8.77 -14.05 -25.96
N GLY A 227 -7.96 -14.73 -26.77
CA GLY A 227 -8.10 -16.18 -27.01
C GLY A 227 -7.89 -17.01 -25.74
N GLY A 228 -6.78 -16.76 -25.04
CA GLY A 228 -6.44 -17.47 -23.79
C GLY A 228 -7.46 -17.23 -22.68
N ILE A 229 -7.89 -15.97 -22.49
CA ILE A 229 -8.90 -15.64 -21.48
C ILE A 229 -10.24 -16.33 -21.78
N LYS A 230 -10.68 -16.35 -23.05
CA LYS A 230 -11.90 -17.06 -23.46
C LYS A 230 -11.80 -18.57 -23.32
N GLN A 231 -10.62 -19.12 -23.54
CA GLN A 231 -10.38 -20.54 -23.32
C GLN A 231 -10.54 -20.89 -21.84
N VAL A 232 -10.00 -20.08 -20.92
CA VAL A 232 -10.19 -20.28 -19.48
C VAL A 232 -11.68 -20.25 -19.16
N TRP A 233 -12.42 -19.23 -19.61
CA TRP A 233 -13.88 -19.15 -19.45
C TRP A 233 -14.64 -20.39 -19.93
N SER A 234 -14.11 -21.13 -20.90
CA SER A 234 -14.74 -22.31 -21.50
C SER A 234 -14.28 -23.63 -20.87
N ASP A 235 -13.25 -23.60 -20.02
CA ASP A 235 -12.70 -24.77 -19.37
C ASP A 235 -13.63 -25.28 -18.27
N LYS A 236 -13.87 -26.59 -18.26
CA LYS A 236 -14.76 -27.27 -17.32
C LYS A 236 -14.08 -27.51 -15.97
N ASP A 237 -12.75 -27.53 -15.93
CA ASP A 237 -11.95 -27.82 -14.74
C ASP A 237 -11.52 -26.54 -14.00
N PHE A 238 -12.37 -25.51 -14.08
CA PHE A 238 -12.25 -24.16 -13.52
C PHE A 238 -11.73 -24.20 -12.05
N CYS A 239 -10.41 -24.27 -11.85
CA CYS A 239 -9.76 -24.41 -10.54
C CYS A 239 -9.32 -23.05 -9.97
N SER A 240 -8.96 -22.99 -8.69
CA SER A 240 -8.55 -21.76 -7.99
C SER A 240 -7.36 -21.05 -8.63
N ASP A 241 -6.45 -21.79 -9.27
CA ASP A 241 -5.18 -21.22 -9.76
C ASP A 241 -5.37 -20.40 -11.05
N VAL A 242 -6.47 -20.64 -11.77
CA VAL A 242 -6.82 -19.94 -13.02
C VAL A 242 -8.10 -19.11 -12.90
N THR A 243 -8.70 -19.04 -11.69
CA THR A 243 -9.94 -18.30 -11.43
C THR A 243 -9.95 -17.56 -10.09
N LEU A 244 -10.43 -16.32 -10.08
CA LEU A 244 -10.85 -15.60 -8.88
C LEU A 244 -12.29 -15.98 -8.57
N SER A 245 -12.63 -16.27 -7.32
CA SER A 245 -13.97 -16.70 -6.94
C SER A 245 -14.42 -16.05 -5.63
N SER A 246 -15.49 -15.27 -5.69
CA SER A 246 -16.27 -14.91 -4.51
C SER A 246 -17.44 -15.89 -4.33
N THR A 247 -18.31 -15.62 -3.35
CA THR A 247 -19.60 -16.33 -3.20
C THR A 247 -20.55 -16.06 -4.36
N GLU A 248 -20.35 -14.98 -5.10
CA GLU A 248 -21.29 -14.44 -6.10
C GLU A 248 -20.75 -14.50 -7.53
N MET A 249 -19.43 -14.49 -7.69
CA MET A 249 -18.81 -14.34 -9.01
C MET A 249 -17.54 -15.19 -9.14
N LYS A 250 -17.31 -15.67 -10.36
CA LYS A 250 -16.06 -16.34 -10.73
C LYS A 250 -15.51 -15.77 -12.02
N THR A 251 -14.25 -15.35 -12.03
CA THR A 251 -13.61 -14.70 -13.19
C THR A 251 -12.21 -15.25 -13.46
N PRO A 252 -11.75 -15.37 -14.72
CA PRO A 252 -10.40 -15.80 -15.02
C PRO A 252 -9.34 -14.93 -14.38
N VAL A 253 -8.35 -15.59 -13.80
CA VAL A 253 -7.12 -14.96 -13.31
C VAL A 253 -6.49 -14.03 -14.37
N PRO A 254 -6.28 -14.47 -15.63
CA PRO A 254 -5.57 -13.64 -16.59
C PRO A 254 -6.36 -12.40 -17.03
N LEU A 255 -7.70 -12.42 -16.92
CA LEU A 255 -8.51 -11.23 -17.17
C LEU A 255 -8.17 -10.14 -16.14
N PHE A 256 -8.21 -10.49 -14.86
CA PHE A 256 -7.89 -9.58 -13.77
C PHE A 256 -6.47 -9.04 -13.87
N GLU A 257 -5.46 -9.93 -13.98
CA GLU A 257 -4.05 -9.51 -13.98
C GLU A 257 -3.74 -8.60 -15.17
N THR A 258 -4.28 -8.91 -16.35
CA THR A 258 -4.11 -8.06 -17.54
C THR A 258 -4.81 -6.71 -17.37
N MET A 259 -6.02 -6.70 -16.79
CA MET A 259 -6.72 -5.44 -16.52
C MET A 259 -5.95 -4.57 -15.51
N GLN A 260 -5.43 -5.17 -14.45
CA GLN A 260 -4.60 -4.49 -13.46
C GLN A 260 -3.35 -3.91 -14.12
N GLU A 261 -2.56 -4.74 -14.82
CA GLU A 261 -1.36 -4.29 -15.53
C GLU A 261 -1.65 -3.14 -16.50
N PHE A 262 -2.73 -3.22 -17.27
CA PHE A 262 -3.13 -2.13 -18.16
C PHE A 262 -3.45 -0.84 -17.40
N CYS A 263 -4.12 -0.91 -16.26
CA CYS A 263 -4.39 0.29 -15.45
C CYS A 263 -3.08 0.91 -14.92
N TYR A 264 -2.17 0.12 -14.38
CA TYR A 264 -0.90 0.61 -13.83
C TYR A 264 0.07 1.13 -14.90
N ASN A 265 -0.13 0.73 -16.17
CA ASN A 265 0.68 1.19 -17.30
C ASN A 265 0.04 2.32 -18.13
N GLY A 266 -1.08 2.90 -17.69
CA GLY A 266 -1.75 4.00 -18.40
C GLY A 266 -2.60 3.57 -19.60
N HIS A 267 -3.01 2.30 -19.65
CA HIS A 267 -3.81 1.67 -20.71
C HIS A 267 -5.20 1.23 -20.21
N GLY A 268 -5.77 1.88 -19.22
CA GLY A 268 -7.03 1.50 -18.58
C GLY A 268 -8.23 1.44 -19.54
N GLU A 269 -8.28 2.26 -20.59
CA GLU A 269 -9.28 2.11 -21.66
C GLU A 269 -9.18 0.76 -22.39
N LEU A 270 -7.98 0.20 -22.53
CA LEU A 270 -7.78 -1.15 -23.04
C LEU A 270 -8.24 -2.22 -22.04
N ALA A 271 -8.11 -1.97 -20.73
CA ALA A 271 -8.62 -2.88 -19.71
C ALA A 271 -10.14 -3.04 -19.84
N TRP A 272 -10.86 -1.92 -20.06
CA TRP A 272 -12.31 -1.93 -20.27
C TRP A 272 -12.68 -2.62 -21.59
N LYS A 273 -11.98 -2.33 -22.69
CA LYS A 273 -12.20 -3.01 -23.98
C LYS A 273 -11.92 -4.51 -23.91
N LEU A 274 -10.89 -4.92 -23.18
CA LEU A 274 -10.56 -6.32 -22.95
C LEU A 274 -11.73 -7.01 -22.24
N LEU A 275 -12.21 -6.42 -21.14
CA LEU A 275 -13.38 -6.91 -20.41
C LEU A 275 -14.58 -7.10 -21.34
N ASP A 276 -14.95 -6.08 -22.11
CA ASP A 276 -16.08 -6.14 -23.07
C ASP A 276 -15.94 -7.21 -24.16
N ARG A 277 -14.70 -7.59 -24.47
CA ARG A 277 -14.38 -8.54 -25.54
C ARG A 277 -14.40 -9.98 -25.07
N VAL A 278 -14.00 -10.21 -23.83
CA VAL A 278 -13.87 -11.55 -23.24
C VAL A 278 -15.04 -11.91 -22.33
N TRP A 279 -15.82 -10.94 -21.85
CA TRP A 279 -17.01 -11.22 -21.07
C TRP A 279 -18.04 -12.02 -21.90
N PRO A 280 -18.63 -13.09 -21.35
CA PRO A 280 -19.69 -13.86 -22.03
C PRO A 280 -20.92 -12.98 -22.36
N ARG A 281 -21.61 -13.19 -23.51
CA ARG A 281 -22.71 -12.29 -23.98
C ARG A 281 -24.08 -12.97 -24.17
N GLY A 282 -25.09 -12.41 -23.47
CA GLY A 282 -26.53 -12.32 -23.78
C GLY A 282 -27.44 -12.13 -22.52
N ARG A 283 -28.78 -12.36 -22.58
CA ARG A 283 -29.80 -12.09 -21.51
C ARG A 283 -30.43 -13.30 -20.79
N LEU A 284 -30.65 -13.15 -19.47
CA LEU A 284 -31.99 -13.47 -18.95
C LEU A 284 -32.44 -12.55 -17.81
N ASP A 285 -33.71 -12.15 -17.92
CA ASP A 285 -34.51 -11.49 -16.91
C ASP A 285 -34.67 -12.47 -15.73
N LEU A 286 -33.83 -12.35 -14.69
CA LEU A 286 -33.99 -13.11 -13.46
C LEU A 286 -35.18 -12.56 -12.69
N GLN A 287 -36.36 -13.13 -12.97
CA GLN A 287 -37.48 -13.10 -12.05
C GLN A 287 -37.04 -13.79 -10.76
N VAL A 288 -36.85 -12.99 -9.73
CA VAL A 288 -36.55 -13.42 -8.36
C VAL A 288 -37.63 -14.37 -7.88
N ASP A 289 -37.28 -15.63 -7.64
CA ASP A 289 -38.13 -16.55 -6.89
C ASP A 289 -37.29 -17.52 -6.04
N VAL A 290 -36.65 -16.98 -5.00
CA VAL A 290 -36.14 -17.80 -3.89
C VAL A 290 -36.38 -17.10 -2.54
N TYR A 291 -37.64 -17.15 -2.09
CA TYR A 291 -37.98 -17.17 -0.66
C TYR A 291 -38.96 -18.32 -0.43
N LYS A 292 -38.42 -19.52 -0.21
CA LYS A 292 -39.05 -20.63 0.57
C LYS A 292 -38.11 -21.83 0.61
N GLY A 293 -37.52 -22.04 1.79
CA GLY A 293 -36.49 -23.02 2.05
C GLY A 293 -36.85 -24.45 1.63
N LYS A 294 -35.97 -25.03 0.82
CA LYS A 294 -35.61 -26.46 0.81
C LYS A 294 -34.25 -26.56 0.13
N ARG A 295 -33.21 -26.93 0.89
CA ARG A 295 -31.89 -27.25 0.34
C ARG A 295 -31.92 -28.69 -0.13
N ASP A 296 -31.87 -28.88 -1.44
CA ASP A 296 -31.47 -30.14 -2.06
C ASP A 296 -30.23 -29.82 -2.92
N TRP A 297 -29.09 -30.40 -2.56
CA TRP A 297 -27.78 -30.19 -3.19
C TRP A 297 -27.45 -31.31 -4.19
N THR A 298 -28.47 -31.89 -4.82
CA THR A 298 -28.28 -32.76 -5.97
C THR A 298 -28.07 -31.91 -7.22
N LEU A 299 -26.78 -31.65 -7.52
CA LEU A 299 -26.25 -30.99 -8.71
C LEU A 299 -27.08 -31.27 -9.98
N PRO A 300 -27.68 -30.24 -10.60
CA PRO A 300 -27.91 -30.26 -12.03
C PRO A 300 -26.78 -29.51 -12.73
N GLU A 301 -26.43 -29.97 -13.93
CA GLU A 301 -25.81 -29.29 -15.08
C GLU A 301 -25.89 -27.75 -15.08
N ARG A 302 -25.21 -27.09 -14.14
CA ARG A 302 -25.16 -25.64 -14.00
C ARG A 302 -23.98 -25.12 -14.81
N TYR A 303 -24.14 -25.27 -16.11
CA TYR A 303 -23.43 -24.45 -17.08
C TYR A 303 -23.67 -22.99 -16.73
N TRP A 304 -22.57 -22.24 -16.63
CA TRP A 304 -22.57 -20.79 -16.60
C TRP A 304 -23.50 -20.28 -17.70
N PRO A 305 -24.45 -19.37 -17.38
CA PRO A 305 -25.51 -19.06 -18.31
C PRO A 305 -24.90 -18.47 -19.59
N PRO A 306 -25.56 -18.63 -20.76
CA PRO A 306 -25.10 -18.08 -22.04
C PRO A 306 -24.86 -16.56 -22.04
N ASP A 307 -25.23 -15.90 -20.92
CA ASP A 307 -25.75 -14.56 -20.81
C ASP A 307 -25.37 -13.99 -19.41
N ALA A 308 -24.07 -13.79 -19.13
CA ALA A 308 -23.55 -13.65 -17.77
C ALA A 308 -23.87 -12.27 -17.11
N PRO A 309 -24.80 -12.18 -16.12
CA PRO A 309 -24.92 -11.00 -15.26
C PRO A 309 -23.63 -10.79 -14.47
N GLY A 310 -23.42 -9.56 -13.98
CA GLY A 310 -22.28 -9.25 -13.11
C GLY A 310 -21.06 -8.59 -13.78
N LYS A 311 -21.08 -8.28 -15.10
CA LYS A 311 -19.98 -7.53 -15.74
C LYS A 311 -19.81 -6.15 -15.10
N GLU A 312 -20.91 -5.42 -14.96
CA GLU A 312 -20.91 -4.08 -14.38
C GLU A 312 -20.59 -4.13 -12.89
N GLU A 313 -21.05 -5.17 -12.19
CA GLU A 313 -20.70 -5.42 -10.79
C GLU A 313 -19.21 -5.75 -10.61
N TYR A 314 -18.66 -6.62 -11.46
CA TYR A 314 -17.21 -6.91 -11.54
C TYR A 314 -16.44 -5.62 -11.72
N LEU A 315 -16.82 -4.83 -12.72
CA LEU A 315 -16.15 -3.59 -13.06
C LEU A 315 -16.25 -2.57 -11.92
N THR A 316 -17.40 -2.51 -11.26
CA THR A 316 -17.63 -1.64 -10.10
C THR A 316 -16.74 -2.04 -8.93
N LEU A 317 -16.68 -3.33 -8.60
CA LEU A 317 -15.84 -3.85 -7.53
C LEU A 317 -14.35 -3.70 -7.86
N PHE A 318 -13.95 -3.98 -9.10
CA PHE A 318 -12.57 -3.77 -9.58
C PHE A 318 -12.16 -2.31 -9.42
N ARG A 319 -13.00 -1.37 -9.84
CA ARG A 319 -12.73 0.06 -9.72
C ARG A 319 -12.70 0.52 -8.27
N LYS A 320 -13.61 0.01 -7.44
CA LYS A 320 -13.63 0.29 -6.01
C LYS A 320 -12.33 -0.16 -5.34
N GLU A 321 -11.87 -1.35 -5.68
CA GLU A 321 -10.63 -1.89 -5.13
C GLU A 321 -9.40 -1.16 -5.69
N LEU A 322 -9.35 -0.86 -7.00
CA LEU A 322 -8.26 -0.08 -7.58
C LEU A 322 -8.07 1.30 -6.91
N ARG A 323 -9.16 1.91 -6.40
CA ARG A 323 -9.13 3.18 -5.67
C ARG A 323 -8.50 3.10 -4.28
N THR A 324 -8.31 1.90 -3.73
CA THR A 324 -7.63 1.71 -2.43
C THR A 324 -6.10 1.76 -2.57
N SER A 325 -5.59 1.70 -3.81
CA SER A 325 -4.17 1.87 -4.12
C SER A 325 -3.63 3.21 -3.58
N PRO A 326 -2.48 3.22 -2.90
CA PRO A 326 -1.80 4.47 -2.51
C PRO A 326 -1.40 5.29 -3.74
N PHE A 327 -1.31 4.67 -4.92
CA PHE A 327 -0.95 5.30 -6.19
C PHE A 327 -2.18 5.72 -7.01
N TRP A 328 -3.40 5.70 -6.46
CA TRP A 328 -4.62 6.03 -7.19
C TRP A 328 -4.53 7.36 -7.96
N GLY A 329 -3.88 8.37 -7.36
CA GLY A 329 -3.65 9.66 -8.00
C GLY A 329 -2.80 9.57 -9.28
N ASP A 330 -1.69 8.84 -9.21
CA ASP A 330 -0.79 8.64 -10.35
C ASP A 330 -1.42 7.74 -11.42
N ILE A 331 -2.14 6.69 -10.99
CA ILE A 331 -2.92 5.82 -11.89
C ILE A 331 -3.95 6.66 -12.66
N CYS A 332 -4.67 7.56 -12.00
CA CYS A 332 -5.59 8.48 -12.67
C CYS A 332 -4.86 9.36 -13.69
N ALA A 333 -3.76 9.97 -13.28
CA ALA A 333 -2.98 10.86 -14.15
C ALA A 333 -2.46 10.13 -15.40
N LEU A 334 -1.92 8.92 -15.24
CA LEU A 334 -1.45 8.06 -16.33
C LEU A 334 -2.56 7.73 -17.33
N ASN A 335 -3.74 7.36 -16.81
CA ASN A 335 -4.90 6.98 -17.63
C ASN A 335 -5.73 8.17 -18.12
N LYS A 336 -5.38 9.39 -17.71
CA LYS A 336 -6.17 10.62 -17.97
C LYS A 336 -7.60 10.51 -17.45
N TRP A 337 -7.77 9.84 -16.31
CA TRP A 337 -9.02 9.83 -15.57
C TRP A 337 -9.05 11.01 -14.61
N GLU A 338 -10.23 11.61 -14.41
CA GLU A 338 -10.40 12.53 -13.29
C GLU A 338 -10.40 11.71 -11.97
N LEU A 339 -9.90 12.30 -10.88
CA LEU A 339 -9.85 11.62 -9.58
C LEU A 339 -11.23 11.18 -9.08
N ASP A 340 -12.28 11.87 -9.55
CA ASP A 340 -13.66 11.75 -9.11
C ASP A 340 -14.57 11.01 -10.11
N VAL A 341 -14.05 10.47 -11.22
CA VAL A 341 -14.87 9.93 -12.34
C VAL A 341 -15.87 8.86 -11.88
N TRP A 342 -15.63 8.17 -10.76
CA TRP A 342 -16.43 7.03 -10.31
C TRP A 342 -17.17 7.24 -8.98
N LYS A 343 -17.43 8.50 -8.58
CA LYS A 343 -18.19 8.84 -7.36
C LYS A 343 -19.63 8.28 -7.31
N GLU A 344 -20.17 7.79 -8.44
CA GLU A 344 -21.56 7.34 -8.52
C GLU A 344 -21.82 5.92 -8.02
N ALA A 345 -20.79 5.15 -7.65
CA ALA A 345 -20.95 3.76 -7.19
C ALA A 345 -21.15 3.58 -5.67
N GLU A 346 -21.33 4.66 -4.91
CA GLU A 346 -21.53 4.63 -3.44
C GLU A 346 -23.02 4.59 -3.00
N LYS A 347 -23.94 4.30 -3.92
CA LYS A 347 -25.35 4.01 -3.60
C LYS A 347 -25.63 2.53 -3.80
#